data_AF-A0A377GGL0-F1
#
_entry.id   AF-A0A377GGL0-F1
#
_cell.length_a   1.000
_cell.length_b   1.000
_cell.length_c   1.000
_cell.angle_alpha   90.00
_cell.angle_beta   90.00
_cell.angle_gamma   90.00
#
_symmetry.space_group_name_H-M   'P 1'
#
loop_
_entity.id
_entity.type
_entity.pdbx_description
1 polymer ?
#
loop_
_entity_poly.entity_id
_entity_poly.type
_entity_poly.pdbx_seq_one_letter_code
_entity_poly.pdbx_strand_id
1 'polypeptide(L)'
;MKFNSEEEEKLATFMFQLLDKLLSPNLVCNEIGVILFANKSYKELGTDKPEDKPFWNVYPLQSTVPDYFKQAVEQRVETRSEIAVAERTFIVRVIPVSNILVNESIYMIHFEDITSHHKLILISN
;
A
#
# COMPACT_ATOMS: atom_id res chain seq x y z
N MET A 1 -10.18 -1.21 -13.44
CA MET A 1 -10.03 0.26 -13.59
C MET A 1 -10.60 0.68 -14.93
N LYS A 2 -11.20 1.87 -15.03
CA LYS A 2 -11.64 2.48 -16.30
C LYS A 2 -10.87 3.79 -16.52
N PHE A 3 -10.29 3.98 -17.69
CA PHE A 3 -9.54 5.17 -18.08
C PHE A 3 -10.34 6.01 -19.09
N ASN A 4 -10.15 7.33 -19.12
CA ASN A 4 -10.80 8.22 -20.10
C ASN A 4 -10.14 8.16 -21.47
N SER A 5 -8.87 7.76 -21.53
CA SER A 5 -8.09 7.74 -22.75
C SER A 5 -7.02 6.66 -22.73
N GLU A 6 -6.56 6.25 -23.92
CA GLU A 6 -5.41 5.37 -24.07
C GLU A 6 -4.12 5.95 -23.46
N GLU A 7 -4.02 7.29 -23.40
CA GLU A 7 -2.84 7.97 -22.85
C GLU A 7 -2.79 7.86 -21.32
N GLU A 8 -3.94 8.01 -20.65
CA GLU A 8 -4.08 7.73 -19.22
C GLU A 8 -3.77 6.26 -18.90
N GLU A 9 -4.25 5.33 -19.72
CA GLU A 9 -3.97 3.89 -19.55
C GLU A 9 -2.47 3.58 -19.69
N LYS A 10 -1.80 4.15 -20.70
CA LYS A 10 -0.34 4.01 -20.88
C LYS A 10 0.43 4.58 -19.70
N LEU A 11 0.03 5.76 -19.20
CA LEU A 11 0.67 6.40 -18.05
C LEU A 11 0.51 5.54 -16.78
N ALA A 12 -0.71 5.08 -16.49
CA ALA A 12 -0.99 4.20 -15.37
C ALA A 12 -0.19 2.89 -15.44
N THR A 13 -0.11 2.31 -16.65
CA THR A 13 0.70 1.11 -16.89
C THR A 13 2.18 1.35 -16.56
N PHE A 14 2.75 2.47 -17.03
CA PHE A 14 4.14 2.80 -16.73
C PHE A 14 4.39 3.04 -15.24
N MET A 15 3.47 3.70 -14.55
CA MET A 15 3.54 3.88 -13.09
C MET A 15 3.54 2.54 -12.36
N PHE A 16 2.65 1.62 -12.72
CA PHE A 16 2.61 0.28 -12.11
C PHE A 16 3.87 -0.54 -12.41
N GLN A 17 4.42 -0.43 -13.62
CA GLN A 17 5.71 -1.04 -13.95
C GLN A 17 6.87 -0.49 -13.11
N LEU A 18 6.84 0.80 -12.77
CA LEU A 18 7.83 1.39 -11.88
C LEU A 18 7.66 0.89 -10.45
N LEU A 19 6.42 0.85 -9.95
CA LEU A 19 6.08 0.35 -8.62
C LEU A 19 6.45 -1.12 -8.44
N ASP A 20 6.29 -1.94 -9.49
CA ASP A 20 6.64 -3.36 -9.48
C ASP A 20 8.14 -3.62 -9.28
N LYS A 21 8.98 -2.66 -9.70
CA LYS A 21 10.44 -2.74 -9.56
C LYS A 21 10.95 -2.30 -8.20
N LEU A 22 10.11 -1.72 -7.34
CA LEU A 22 10.53 -1.30 -6.01
C LEU A 22 10.81 -2.53 -5.12
N LEU A 23 11.92 -2.49 -4.40
CA LEU A 23 12.30 -3.54 -3.44
C LEU A 23 11.39 -3.55 -2.21
N SER A 24 10.91 -2.37 -1.80
CA SER A 24 9.98 -2.25 -0.68
C SER A 24 8.58 -2.77 -1.07
N PRO A 25 7.90 -3.51 -0.18
CA PRO A 25 6.52 -3.92 -0.40
C PRO A 25 5.62 -2.71 -0.64
N ASN A 26 4.84 -2.76 -1.70
CA ASN A 26 3.84 -1.74 -2.00
C ASN A 26 2.66 -2.31 -2.79
N LEU A 27 1.53 -1.61 -2.69
CA LEU A 27 0.31 -1.91 -3.43
C LEU A 27 -0.44 -0.64 -3.78
N VAL A 28 -1.38 -0.76 -4.69
CA VAL A 28 -2.37 0.27 -5.03
C VAL A 28 -3.76 -0.33 -4.81
N CYS A 29 -4.62 0.41 -4.13
CA CYS A 29 -5.99 0.02 -3.84
C CYS A 29 -6.99 1.15 -4.13
N ASN A 30 -8.27 0.83 -4.20
CA ASN A 30 -9.34 1.83 -4.30
C ASN A 30 -9.72 2.39 -2.91
N GLU A 31 -10.70 3.29 -2.86
CA GLU A 31 -11.18 3.94 -1.62
C GLU A 31 -11.72 2.99 -0.54
N ILE A 32 -12.14 1.79 -0.91
CA ILE A 32 -12.57 0.74 0.03
C ILE A 32 -11.45 -0.27 0.32
N GLY A 33 -10.21 0.03 -0.07
CA GLY A 33 -9.01 -0.77 0.22
C GLY A 33 -8.84 -2.03 -0.61
N VAL A 34 -9.69 -2.26 -1.61
CA VAL A 34 -9.56 -3.41 -2.53
C VAL A 34 -8.32 -3.23 -3.40
N ILE A 35 -7.43 -4.21 -3.37
CA ILE A 35 -6.17 -4.21 -4.10
C ILE A 35 -6.43 -4.26 -5.60
N LEU A 36 -5.88 -3.28 -6.31
CA LEU A 36 -5.88 -3.16 -7.78
C LEU A 36 -4.54 -3.63 -8.37
N PHE A 37 -3.45 -3.45 -7.62
CA PHE A 37 -2.10 -3.83 -7.98
C PHE A 37 -1.29 -4.09 -6.71
N ALA A 38 -0.39 -5.07 -6.75
CA ALA A 38 0.61 -5.28 -5.71
C ALA A 38 1.94 -5.69 -6.34
N ASN A 39 3.04 -5.12 -5.85
CA ASN A 39 4.36 -5.50 -6.34
C ASN A 39 4.78 -6.88 -5.82
N LYS A 40 5.85 -7.42 -6.41
CA LYS A 40 6.45 -8.70 -6.00
C LYS A 40 6.73 -8.77 -4.49
N SER A 41 7.37 -7.75 -3.93
CA SER A 41 7.76 -7.76 -2.51
C SER A 41 6.56 -7.79 -1.55
N TYR A 42 5.40 -7.23 -1.92
CA TYR A 42 4.18 -7.36 -1.12
C TYR A 42 3.56 -8.76 -1.23
N LYS A 43 3.58 -9.36 -2.42
CA LYS A 43 3.08 -10.73 -2.65
C LYS A 43 3.83 -11.75 -1.79
N GLU A 44 5.13 -11.54 -1.60
CA GLU A 44 5.98 -12.35 -0.72
C GLU A 44 5.62 -12.25 0.78
N LEU A 45 4.90 -11.22 1.21
CA LEU A 45 4.45 -11.06 2.61
C LEU A 45 3.13 -11.76 2.91
N GLY A 46 2.26 -11.93 1.91
CA GLY A 46 0.90 -12.44 2.09
C GLY A 46 0.59 -13.61 1.17
N THR A 47 0.28 -13.31 -0.08
CA THR A 47 -0.12 -14.32 -1.09
C THR A 47 0.24 -13.84 -2.49
N ASP A 48 0.47 -14.78 -3.41
CA ASP A 48 0.83 -14.51 -4.81
C ASP A 48 -0.28 -13.81 -5.63
N LYS A 49 -1.54 -13.90 -5.18
CA LYS A 49 -2.72 -13.29 -5.83
C LYS A 49 -3.57 -12.47 -4.84
N PRO A 50 -3.06 -11.30 -4.41
CA PRO A 50 -3.71 -10.48 -3.41
C PRO A 50 -4.83 -9.60 -3.97
N GLU A 51 -4.94 -9.46 -5.29
CA GLU A 51 -5.89 -8.59 -5.97
C GLU A 51 -7.36 -8.95 -5.67
N ASP A 52 -8.26 -7.99 -5.84
CA ASP A 52 -9.71 -8.11 -5.60
C ASP A 52 -10.12 -8.35 -4.13
N LYS A 53 -9.17 -8.16 -3.20
CA LYS A 53 -9.40 -8.27 -1.75
C LYS A 53 -8.99 -6.98 -1.04
N PRO A 54 -9.64 -6.61 0.08
CA PRO A 54 -9.14 -5.56 0.94
C PRO A 54 -7.74 -5.88 1.46
N PHE A 55 -6.81 -4.94 1.42
CA PHE A 55 -5.41 -5.24 1.75
C PHE A 55 -5.20 -5.71 3.20
N TRP A 56 -6.02 -5.23 4.13
CA TRP A 56 -5.99 -5.67 5.54
C TRP A 56 -6.56 -7.08 5.75
N ASN A 57 -7.18 -7.68 4.73
CA ASN A 57 -7.55 -9.10 4.72
C ASN A 57 -6.49 -9.97 4.05
N VAL A 58 -5.38 -9.38 3.59
CA VAL A 58 -4.27 -10.08 2.95
C VAL A 58 -3.01 -9.91 3.79
N TYR A 59 -2.52 -8.68 3.91
CA TYR A 59 -1.35 -8.35 4.73
C TYR A 59 -1.30 -6.83 5.02
N PRO A 60 -1.09 -6.43 6.29
CA PRO A 60 -1.18 -7.25 7.49
C PRO A 60 -2.63 -7.72 7.72
N LEU A 61 -2.80 -8.93 8.26
CA LEU A 61 -4.14 -9.43 8.61
C LEU A 61 -4.70 -8.63 9.80
N GLN A 62 -5.82 -7.95 9.59
CA GLN A 62 -6.57 -7.21 10.60
C GLN A 62 -8.07 -7.48 10.44
N SER A 63 -8.80 -7.52 11.56
CA SER A 63 -10.26 -7.77 11.56
C SER A 63 -11.09 -6.57 11.09
N THR A 64 -10.49 -5.38 11.08
CA THR A 64 -11.15 -4.11 10.77
C THR A 64 -10.29 -3.29 9.81
N VAL A 65 -10.92 -2.29 9.18
CA VAL A 65 -10.21 -1.29 8.37
C VAL A 65 -9.18 -0.58 9.26
N PRO A 66 -7.91 -0.45 8.85
CA PRO A 66 -6.90 0.25 9.64
C PRO A 66 -7.20 1.75 9.76
N ASP A 67 -7.01 2.32 10.94
CA ASP A 67 -7.30 3.75 11.21
C ASP A 67 -6.51 4.69 10.30
N TYR A 68 -5.24 4.37 10.03
CA TYR A 68 -4.40 5.17 9.13
C TYR A 68 -4.95 5.21 7.70
N PHE A 69 -5.57 4.12 7.23
CA PHE A 69 -6.18 4.05 5.90
C PHE A 69 -7.48 4.82 5.89
N LYS A 70 -8.34 4.61 6.89
CA LYS A 70 -9.58 5.37 7.05
C LYS A 70 -9.32 6.88 7.06
N GLN A 71 -8.33 7.32 7.83
CA GLN A 71 -7.93 8.72 7.89
C GLN A 71 -7.46 9.25 6.54
N ALA A 72 -6.64 8.49 5.80
CA ALA A 72 -6.16 8.90 4.47
C ALA A 72 -7.32 9.04 3.47
N VAL A 73 -8.31 8.15 3.55
CA VAL A 73 -9.50 8.20 2.69
C VAL A 73 -10.36 9.41 3.02
N GLU A 74 -10.69 9.62 4.31
CA GLU A 74 -11.55 10.71 4.77
C GLU A 74 -10.93 12.09 4.51
N GLN A 75 -9.63 12.24 4.78
CA GLN A 75 -8.95 13.53 4.71
C GLN A 75 -8.27 13.79 3.36
N ARG A 76 -8.12 12.75 2.52
CA ARG A 76 -7.41 12.79 1.22
C ARG A 76 -5.99 13.35 1.35
N VAL A 77 -5.32 13.05 2.46
CA VAL A 77 -3.91 13.39 2.71
C VAL A 77 -3.09 12.14 3.01
N GLU A 78 -1.78 12.23 2.83
CA GLU A 78 -0.88 11.16 3.24
C GLU A 78 -0.99 10.90 4.74
N THR A 79 -1.08 9.64 5.12
CA THR A 79 -0.96 9.21 6.52
C THR A 79 0.22 8.28 6.70
N ARG A 80 0.75 8.26 7.92
CA ARG A 80 1.88 7.43 8.33
C ARG A 80 1.54 6.73 9.65
N SER A 81 1.81 5.44 9.73
CA SER A 81 1.61 4.67 10.96
C SER A 81 2.70 3.62 11.11
N GLU A 82 3.15 3.41 12.34
CA GLU A 82 4.03 2.29 12.65
C GLU A 82 3.19 1.06 13.00
N ILE A 83 3.51 -0.08 12.40
CA ILE A 83 2.88 -1.36 12.72
C ILE A 83 3.94 -2.42 13.02
N ALA A 84 3.63 -3.31 13.95
CA ALA A 84 4.41 -4.51 14.20
C ALA A 84 3.61 -5.73 13.71
N VAL A 85 4.24 -6.57 12.89
CA VAL A 85 3.62 -7.76 12.30
C VAL A 85 4.64 -8.89 12.39
N ALA A 86 4.35 -9.90 13.22
CA ALA A 86 5.31 -10.94 13.58
C ALA A 86 6.65 -10.32 14.05
N GLU A 87 7.77 -10.74 13.45
CA GLU A 87 9.13 -10.29 13.80
C GLU A 87 9.57 -9.01 13.04
N ARG A 88 8.63 -8.32 12.37
CA ARG A 88 8.93 -7.14 11.57
C ARG A 88 8.18 -5.92 12.04
N THR A 89 8.82 -4.77 11.91
CA THR A 89 8.21 -3.47 12.18
C THR A 89 8.28 -2.63 10.92
N PHE A 90 7.14 -2.06 10.53
CA PHE A 90 7.02 -1.24 9.33
C PHE A 90 6.53 0.16 9.67
N ILE A 91 7.03 1.14 8.94
CA ILE A 91 6.32 2.38 8.70
C ILE A 91 5.43 2.15 7.48
N VAL A 92 4.11 2.17 7.68
CA VAL A 92 3.13 2.15 6.60
C VAL A 92 2.76 3.57 6.24
N ARG A 93 2.83 3.88 4.95
CA ARG A 93 2.35 5.14 4.38
C ARG A 93 1.17 4.86 3.47
N VAL A 94 0.09 5.62 3.62
CA VAL A 94 -1.02 5.61 2.67
C VAL A 94 -1.00 6.94 1.94
N ILE A 95 -0.72 6.90 0.64
CA ILE A 95 -0.54 8.06 -0.20
C ILE A 95 -1.75 8.12 -1.16
N PRO A 96 -2.67 9.07 -0.98
CA PRO A 96 -3.75 9.30 -1.92
C PRO A 96 -3.17 9.76 -3.26
N VAL A 97 -3.55 9.09 -4.34
CA VAL A 97 -3.22 9.49 -5.70
C VAL A 97 -4.51 9.85 -6.41
N SER A 98 -4.68 11.15 -6.62
CA SER A 98 -5.88 11.72 -7.25
C SER A 98 -5.64 12.04 -8.72
N ASN A 99 -6.72 12.20 -9.48
CA ASN A 99 -6.70 12.65 -10.88
C ASN A 99 -6.01 11.68 -11.89
N ILE A 100 -5.83 10.41 -11.52
CA ILE A 100 -5.38 9.35 -12.46
C ILE A 100 -6.56 8.64 -13.11
N LEU A 101 -7.68 8.52 -12.39
CA LEU A 101 -8.91 7.90 -12.86
C LEU A 101 -10.04 8.93 -12.85
N VAL A 102 -11.03 8.73 -13.73
CA VAL A 102 -12.24 9.55 -13.81
C VAL A 102 -12.97 9.50 -12.47
N ASN A 103 -13.00 10.62 -11.75
CA ASN A 103 -13.76 10.77 -10.50
C ASN A 103 -13.44 9.73 -9.41
N GLU A 104 -12.29 9.06 -9.48
CA GLU A 104 -11.87 8.02 -8.52
C GLU A 104 -10.46 8.32 -7.99
N SER A 105 -10.31 8.30 -6.67
CA SER A 105 -9.01 8.30 -6.00
C SER A 105 -8.53 6.88 -5.80
N ILE A 106 -7.26 6.64 -6.07
CA ILE A 106 -6.56 5.42 -5.66
C ILE A 106 -5.61 5.73 -4.53
N TYR A 107 -5.22 4.71 -3.77
CA TYR A 107 -4.36 4.85 -2.61
C TYR A 107 -3.18 3.90 -2.76
N MET A 108 -1.98 4.46 -2.79
CA MET A 108 -0.75 3.67 -2.70
C MET A 108 -0.46 3.38 -1.24
N ILE A 109 -0.25 2.11 -0.91
CA ILE A 109 0.21 1.70 0.41
C ILE A 109 1.65 1.23 0.29
N HIS A 110 2.53 1.88 1.04
CA HIS A 110 3.96 1.61 1.03
C HIS A 110 4.42 1.13 2.41
N PHE A 111 5.21 0.06 2.43
CA PHE A 111 5.76 -0.53 3.64
C PHE A 111 7.27 -0.30 3.67
N GLU A 112 7.73 0.52 4.61
CA GLU A 112 9.14 0.76 4.90
C GLU A 112 9.55 -0.11 6.10
N ASP A 113 10.39 -1.12 5.87
CA ASP A 113 10.86 -2.04 6.93
C ASP A 113 11.89 -1.33 7.82
N ILE A 114 11.56 -1.17 9.11
CA ILE A 114 12.39 -0.53 10.12
C ILE A 114 12.83 -1.49 11.22
N THR A 115 12.75 -2.81 10.98
CA THR A 115 13.04 -3.86 11.98
C THR A 115 14.47 -3.74 12.53
N SER A 116 15.45 -3.44 11.68
CA SER A 116 16.85 -3.27 12.09
C SER A 116 17.09 -2.06 13.00
N HIS A 117 16.32 -0.99 12.82
CA HIS A 117 16.41 0.22 13.63
C HIS A 117 15.90 -0.01 15.06
N HIS A 118 14.89 -0.87 15.23
CA HIS A 118 14.37 -1.27 16.54
C HIS A 118 15.32 -2.22 17.29
N LYS A 119 16.01 -3.14 16.59
CA LYS A 119 16.99 -4.03 17.24
C LYS A 119 18.18 -3.29 17.85
N LEU A 120 18.66 -2.21 17.23
CA LEU A 120 19.78 -1.42 17.75
C LEU A 120 19.45 -0.72 19.09
N ILE A 121 18.20 -0.33 19.29
CA ILE A 121 17.76 0.33 20.54
C ILE A 121 17.67 -0.67 21.69
N LEU A 122 17.28 -1.92 21.43
CA LEU A 122 17.15 -2.96 22.45
C LEU A 122 18.49 -3.56 22.92
N ILE A 123 19.55 -3.47 22.11
CA ILE A 123 20.90 -3.93 22.50
C ILE A 123 21.67 -2.82 23.26
N SER A 124 21.13 -1.60 23.28
CA SER A 124 21.76 -0.41 23.88
C SER A 124 21.17 -0.01 25.24
N ASN A 125 20.23 -0.79 25.78
CA ASN A 125 19.62 -0.65 27.11
C ASN A 125 19.82 -1.94 27.92
#